data_AF-A0A3R7B0N2-F1
#
_entry.id   AF-A0A3R7B0N2-F1
#
_cell.length_a   1.000
_cell.length_b   1.000
_cell.length_c   1.000
_cell.angle_alpha   90.00
_cell.angle_beta   90.00
_cell.angle_gamma   90.00
#
_symmetry.space_group_name_H-M   'P 1'
#
loop_
_entity.id
_entity.type
_entity.pdbx_description
1 polymer ?
#
loop_
_entity_poly.entity_id
_entity_poly.type
_entity_poly.pdbx_seq_one_letter_code
_entity_poly.pdbx_strand_id
1 'polypeptide(L)'
;MKRLVKNRKALSNVVSTLIILVVSVLLAGVVTMYAVNITSTRTQQESLKMTKQAIWVYGNGTAYAAVAIDNVGGRDVVIDKVQVRGVEASWSSVYYLRLFFRDIHFAELSQFERS
;
A
#
# COMPACT_ATOMS: atom_id res chain seq x y z
N MET A 1 -37.53 -50.74 -29.12
CA MET A 1 -36.39 -49.89 -28.70
C MET A 1 -36.65 -48.36 -28.70
N LYS A 2 -37.87 -47.85 -28.98
CA LYS A 2 -38.13 -46.39 -29.11
C LYS A 2 -38.16 -45.60 -27.78
N ARG A 3 -38.35 -46.26 -26.63
CA ARG A 3 -38.43 -45.58 -25.30
C ARG A 3 -37.07 -45.10 -24.78
N LEU A 4 -35.97 -45.81 -25.07
CA LEU A 4 -34.63 -45.46 -24.56
C LEU A 4 -34.07 -44.17 -25.20
N VAL A 5 -34.41 -43.89 -26.45
CA VAL A 5 -33.94 -42.68 -27.17
C VAL A 5 -34.64 -41.41 -26.68
N LYS A 6 -35.92 -41.51 -26.26
CA LYS A 6 -36.69 -40.37 -25.73
C LYS A 6 -36.16 -39.90 -24.37
N ASN A 7 -35.69 -40.82 -23.52
CA ASN A 7 -35.06 -40.48 -22.24
C ASN A 7 -33.69 -39.80 -22.41
N ARG A 8 -32.88 -40.15 -23.42
CA ARG A 8 -31.64 -39.41 -23.72
C ARG A 8 -31.90 -37.95 -24.11
N LYS A 9 -32.96 -37.68 -24.89
CA LYS A 9 -33.34 -36.30 -25.26
C LYS A 9 -33.75 -35.47 -24.05
N ALA A 10 -34.51 -36.05 -23.11
CA ALA A 10 -34.87 -35.37 -21.86
C ALA A 10 -33.65 -35.11 -20.96
N LEU A 11 -32.72 -36.08 -20.89
CA LEU A 11 -31.51 -35.96 -20.07
C LEU A 11 -30.52 -34.92 -20.63
N SER A 12 -30.42 -34.76 -21.96
CA SER A 12 -29.50 -33.81 -22.58
C SER A 12 -29.77 -32.36 -22.19
N ASN A 13 -31.04 -31.99 -22.00
CA ASN A 13 -31.40 -30.63 -21.57
C ASN A 13 -30.90 -30.36 -20.15
N VAL A 14 -31.07 -31.34 -19.25
CA VAL A 14 -30.59 -31.27 -17.86
C VAL A 14 -29.06 -31.20 -17.83
N VAL A 15 -28.38 -32.03 -18.63
CA VAL A 15 -26.92 -32.05 -18.70
C VAL A 15 -26.37 -30.71 -19.19
N SER A 16 -26.96 -30.11 -20.23
CA SER A 16 -26.54 -28.79 -20.71
C SER A 16 -26.70 -27.71 -19.64
N THR A 17 -27.81 -27.71 -18.89
CA THR A 17 -28.00 -26.76 -17.78
C THR A 17 -27.00 -26.97 -16.65
N LEU A 18 -26.61 -28.21 -16.37
CA LEU A 18 -25.66 -28.54 -15.32
C LEU A 18 -24.22 -28.12 -15.72
N ILE A 19 -23.85 -28.26 -16.98
CA ILE A 19 -22.58 -27.77 -17.52
C ILE A 19 -22.49 -26.24 -17.40
N ILE A 20 -23.53 -25.52 -17.84
CA ILE A 20 -23.57 -24.05 -17.75
C ILE A 20 -23.48 -23.60 -16.29
N LEU A 21 -24.15 -24.31 -15.39
CA LEU A 21 -24.13 -24.01 -13.96
C LEU A 21 -22.73 -24.21 -13.36
N VAL A 22 -22.07 -25.32 -13.66
CA VAL A 22 -20.71 -25.59 -13.16
C VAL A 22 -19.70 -24.57 -13.70
N VAL A 23 -19.73 -24.31 -15.02
CA VAL A 23 -18.79 -23.37 -15.64
C VAL A 23 -19.00 -21.95 -15.11
N SER A 24 -20.25 -21.51 -14.93
CA SER A 24 -20.52 -20.16 -14.40
C SER A 24 -20.00 -19.98 -12.96
N VAL A 25 -20.17 -20.98 -12.09
CA VAL A 25 -19.65 -20.94 -10.71
C VAL A 25 -18.12 -20.97 -10.69
N LEU A 26 -17.49 -21.80 -11.52
CA LEU A 26 -16.03 -21.87 -11.61
C LEU A 26 -15.42 -20.54 -12.09
N LEU A 27 -16.01 -19.91 -13.11
CA LEU A 27 -15.56 -18.60 -13.60
C LEU A 27 -15.78 -17.51 -12.56
N ALA A 28 -16.92 -17.52 -11.86
CA ALA A 28 -17.20 -16.55 -10.79
C ALA A 28 -16.18 -16.64 -9.65
N GLY A 29 -15.78 -17.85 -9.26
CA GLY A 29 -14.75 -18.07 -8.24
C GLY A 29 -13.41 -17.46 -8.61
N VAL A 30 -12.92 -17.71 -9.84
CA VAL A 30 -11.63 -17.17 -10.32
C VAL A 30 -11.64 -15.64 -10.36
N VAL A 31 -12.71 -15.04 -10.88
CA VAL A 31 -12.85 -13.57 -10.95
C VAL A 31 -12.87 -12.96 -9.55
N THR A 32 -13.60 -13.56 -8.62
CA THR A 32 -13.69 -13.08 -7.24
C THR A 32 -12.33 -13.17 -6.55
N MET A 33 -11.62 -14.29 -6.69
CA MET A 33 -10.29 -14.47 -6.09
C MET A 33 -9.27 -13.47 -6.66
N TYR A 34 -9.29 -13.22 -7.98
CA TYR A 34 -8.44 -12.21 -8.61
C TYR A 34 -8.76 -10.79 -8.11
N ALA A 35 -10.04 -10.43 -8.03
CA ALA A 35 -10.47 -9.13 -7.54
C ALA A 35 -10.08 -8.90 -6.07
N VAL A 36 -10.25 -9.93 -5.22
CA VAL A 36 -9.82 -9.90 -3.83
C VAL A 36 -8.31 -9.71 -3.75
N ASN A 37 -7.51 -10.47 -4.50
CA ASN A 37 -6.06 -10.35 -4.46
C ASN A 37 -5.56 -8.96 -4.89
N ILE A 38 -6.17 -8.36 -5.93
CA ILE A 38 -5.84 -6.99 -6.34
C ILE A 38 -6.25 -5.98 -5.27
N THR A 39 -7.43 -6.15 -4.66
CA THR A 39 -7.90 -5.23 -3.62
C THR A 39 -7.03 -5.33 -2.37
N SER A 40 -6.71 -6.54 -1.92
CA SER A 40 -5.84 -6.81 -0.78
C SER A 40 -4.40 -6.31 -0.99
N THR A 41 -3.90 -6.27 -2.22
CA THR A 41 -2.57 -5.68 -2.51
C THR A 41 -2.62 -4.15 -2.63
N ARG A 42 -3.76 -3.57 -3.03
CA ARG A 42 -3.97 -2.11 -3.09
C ARG A 42 -4.32 -1.46 -1.74
N THR A 43 -4.93 -2.20 -0.80
CA THR A 43 -5.14 -1.73 0.58
C THR A 43 -3.86 -1.75 1.42
N GLN A 44 -2.78 -2.31 0.88
CA GLN A 44 -1.42 -2.25 1.41
C GLN A 44 -0.62 -1.12 0.75
N GLN A 45 -1.31 -0.07 0.30
CA GLN A 45 -0.63 1.14 -0.10
C GLN A 45 0.10 1.71 1.10
N GLU A 46 1.42 1.76 0.98
CA GLU A 46 2.33 2.48 1.86
C GLU A 46 1.93 3.95 1.84
N SER A 47 1.10 4.34 2.81
CA SER A 47 0.68 5.72 2.98
C SER A 47 1.60 6.32 4.04
N LEU A 48 2.61 7.05 3.56
CA LEU A 48 3.45 7.88 4.40
C LEU A 48 2.78 9.25 4.53
N LYS A 49 2.39 9.59 5.76
CA LYS A 49 1.91 10.93 6.05
C LYS A 49 3.09 11.78 6.49
N MET A 50 3.44 12.76 5.67
CA MET A 50 4.44 13.77 6.03
C MET A 50 3.76 14.84 6.89
N THR A 51 4.09 14.86 8.17
CA THR A 51 3.59 15.82 9.15
C THR A 51 4.72 16.80 9.48
N LYS A 52 4.39 18.06 9.83
CA LYS A 52 5.33 18.98 10.47
C LYS A 52 6.64 19.17 9.68
N GLN A 53 6.55 19.90 8.56
CA GLN A 53 7.72 20.28 7.76
C GLN A 53 8.27 21.62 8.25
N ALA A 54 9.56 21.67 8.61
CA ALA A 54 10.23 22.90 9.01
C ALA A 54 11.58 23.02 8.30
N ILE A 55 11.91 24.24 7.86
CA ILE A 55 13.18 24.54 7.20
C ILE A 55 13.81 25.71 7.96
N TRP A 56 15.05 25.53 8.40
CA TRP A 56 15.86 26.57 9.03
C TRP A 56 17.03 26.91 8.13
N VAL A 57 17.28 28.21 7.96
CA VAL A 57 18.42 28.73 7.19
C VAL A 57 19.27 29.57 8.14
N TYR A 58 20.49 29.13 8.36
CA TYR A 58 21.48 29.85 9.16
C TYR A 58 22.13 30.96 8.32
N GLY A 59 22.55 32.05 8.98
CA GLY A 59 23.17 33.20 8.32
C GLY A 59 24.53 32.92 7.65
N ASN A 60 25.10 31.74 7.89
CA ASN A 60 26.29 31.21 7.23
C ASN A 60 25.98 30.49 5.91
N GLY A 61 24.71 30.41 5.50
CA GLY A 61 24.26 29.75 4.27
C GLY A 61 23.94 28.26 4.44
N THR A 62 24.06 27.69 5.64
CA THR A 62 23.66 26.30 5.90
C THR A 62 22.15 26.21 6.10
N ALA A 63 21.49 25.28 5.42
CA ALA A 63 20.05 25.05 5.54
C ALA A 63 19.77 23.63 6.01
N TYR A 64 18.88 23.49 6.99
CA TYR A 64 18.40 22.21 7.50
C TYR A 64 16.90 22.09 7.28
N ALA A 65 16.46 20.91 6.89
CA ALA A 65 15.05 20.58 6.75
C ALA A 65 14.72 19.39 7.66
N ALA A 66 13.70 19.55 8.50
CA ALA A 66 13.15 18.46 9.29
C ALA A 66 11.73 18.15 8.83
N VAL A 67 11.42 16.86 8.77
CA VAL A 67 10.08 16.35 8.49
C VAL A 67 9.79 15.16 9.39
N ALA A 68 8.59 15.11 9.95
CA ALA A 68 8.10 13.92 10.63
C ALA A 68 7.38 13.03 9.60
N ILE A 69 7.75 11.75 9.57
CA ILE A 69 7.16 10.76 8.68
C ILE A 69 6.41 9.75 9.55
N ASP A 70 5.09 9.75 9.41
CA ASP A 70 4.23 8.78 10.09
C ASP A 70 3.82 7.70 9.08
N ASN A 71 4.12 6.44 9.40
CA ASN A 71 3.59 5.32 8.63
C ASN A 71 2.15 5.03 9.09
N VAL A 72 1.18 5.42 8.27
CA VAL A 72 -0.24 5.13 8.50
C VAL A 72 -0.71 3.89 7.72
N GLY A 73 0.21 3.20 7.05
CA GLY A 73 -0.02 1.96 6.33
C GLY A 73 0.09 0.71 7.21
N GLY A 74 -0.28 -0.44 6.64
CA GLY A 74 -0.23 -1.74 7.31
C GLY A 74 1.06 -2.54 7.10
N ARG A 75 2.09 -1.95 6.48
CA ARG A 75 3.39 -2.57 6.18
C ARG A 75 4.54 -1.62 6.49
N ASP A 76 5.72 -2.19 6.76
CA ASP A 76 6.95 -1.43 6.91
C ASP A 76 7.34 -0.73 5.60
N VAL A 77 7.90 0.47 5.73
CA VAL A 77 8.32 1.29 4.58
C VAL A 77 9.82 1.53 4.67
N VAL A 78 10.50 1.37 3.53
CA VAL A 78 11.94 1.63 3.39
C VAL A 78 12.11 2.93 2.60
N ILE A 79 12.91 3.85 3.13
CA ILE A 79 13.26 5.10 2.43
C ILE A 79 14.49 4.81 1.56
N ASP A 80 14.36 5.01 0.25
CA ASP A 80 15.43 4.76 -0.73
C ASP A 80 16.23 6.03 -1.07
N LYS A 81 15.57 7.18 -1.10
CA LYS A 81 16.20 8.45 -1.46
C LYS A 81 15.46 9.64 -0.87
N VAL A 82 16.23 10.62 -0.39
CA VAL A 82 15.71 11.92 0.06
C VAL A 82 16.13 12.98 -0.95
N GLN A 83 15.13 13.66 -1.54
CA GLN A 83 15.36 14.73 -2.51
C GLN A 83 14.51 15.94 -2.19
N VAL A 84 15.10 17.13 -2.28
CA VAL A 84 14.41 18.41 -2.12
C VAL A 84 14.59 19.21 -3.40
N ARG A 85 13.48 19.52 -4.08
CA ARG A 85 13.47 20.27 -5.35
C ARG A 85 14.41 19.69 -6.44
N GLY A 86 14.58 18.36 -6.47
CA GLY A 86 15.42 17.66 -7.44
C GLY A 86 16.91 17.59 -7.08
N VAL A 87 17.32 18.14 -5.94
CA VAL A 87 18.66 17.95 -5.37
C VAL A 87 18.61 16.81 -4.35
N GLU A 88 19.47 15.82 -4.53
CA GLU A 88 19.59 14.67 -3.64
C GLU A 88 20.39 15.01 -2.40
N ALA A 89 19.88 14.61 -1.23
CA ALA A 89 20.61 14.68 0.03
C ALA A 89 21.35 13.37 0.25
N SER A 90 22.66 13.45 0.51
CA SER A 90 23.47 12.28 0.89
C SER A 90 22.99 11.72 2.23
N TRP A 91 22.95 10.40 2.37
CA TRP A 91 22.65 9.71 3.62
C TRP A 91 23.53 10.14 4.80
N SER A 92 24.76 10.60 4.53
CA SER A 92 25.67 11.13 5.55
C SER A 92 25.19 12.44 6.20
N SER A 93 24.24 13.13 5.57
CA SER A 93 23.63 14.38 6.05
C SER A 93 22.22 14.19 6.61
N VAL A 94 21.73 12.95 6.63
CA VAL A 94 20.39 12.61 7.10
C VAL A 94 20.49 12.00 8.49
N TYR A 95 19.86 12.65 9.45
CA TYR A 95 19.74 12.14 10.82
C TYR A 95 18.28 11.73 11.07
N TYR A 96 18.08 10.57 11.68
CA TYR A 96 16.75 10.09 12.06
C TYR A 96 16.64 10.05 13.59
N LEU A 97 15.51 10.54 14.10
CA LEU A 97 15.13 10.38 15.49
C LEU A 97 13.83 9.60 15.55
N ARG A 98 13.83 8.49 16.29
CA ARG A 98 12.62 7.72 16.54
C ARG A 98 11.86 8.35 17.70
N LEU A 99 10.85 9.17 17.39
CA LEU A 99 9.95 9.73 18.40
C LEU A 99 8.73 8.82 18.57
N PHE A 100 8.32 8.58 19.82
CA PHE A 100 7.04 7.95 20.09
C PHE A 100 5.95 9.01 19.97
N PHE A 101 4.72 8.61 19.62
CA PHE A 101 3.59 9.49 19.22
C PHE A 101 3.31 10.70 20.13
N ARG A 102 3.77 10.68 21.39
CA ARG A 102 3.54 11.75 22.38
C ARG A 102 4.60 12.86 22.38
N ASP A 103 5.73 12.68 21.70
CA ASP A 103 6.93 13.52 21.90
C ASP A 103 7.23 14.45 20.73
N ILE A 104 6.28 14.66 19.80
CA ILE A 104 6.49 15.51 18.64
C ILE A 104 6.31 17.00 19.01
N HIS A 105 7.12 17.51 19.95
CA HIS A 105 7.25 18.94 20.21
C HIS A 105 8.58 19.45 19.62
N PHE A 106 8.49 20.27 18.57
CA PHE A 106 9.64 20.86 17.86
C PHE A 106 10.65 21.61 18.73
N ALA A 107 10.29 21.96 19.97
CA ALA A 107 11.17 22.64 20.90
C ALA A 107 12.35 21.77 21.36
N GLU A 108 12.20 20.44 21.45
CA GLU A 108 13.29 19.56 21.93
C GLU A 108 14.37 19.30 20.87
N LEU A 109 14.02 19.33 19.58
CA LEU A 109 15.01 19.20 18.49
C LEU A 109 15.96 20.40 18.41
N SER A 110 15.53 21.59 18.85
CA SER A 110 16.39 22.77 18.94
C SER A 110 17.46 22.67 20.04
N GLN A 111 17.29 21.78 21.02
CA GLN A 111 18.28 21.55 22.07
C GLN A 111 19.38 20.56 21.64
N PHE A 112 19.08 19.65 20.71
CA PHE A 112 20.09 18.72 20.18
C PHE A 112 21.11 19.43 19.27
N GLU A 113 20.75 20.54 18.62
CA GLU A 113 21.72 21.38 17.87
C GLU A 113 22.64 22.23 18.77
N ARG A 114 22.45 22.24 20.11
CA ARG A 114 23.28 23.02 21.05
C ARG A 114 24.29 22.19 21.86
N SER A 115 24.44 20.90 21.60
CA SER A 115 25.49 20.03 22.20
C SER A 115 26.44 19.52 21.14
#